data_AF-A0A069PBX0-F1
#
_entry.id   AF-A0A069PBX0-F1
#
_cell.length_a   1.000
_cell.length_b   1.000
_cell.length_c   1.000
_cell.angle_alpha   90.00
_cell.angle_beta   90.00
_cell.angle_gamma   90.00
#
_symmetry.space_group_name_H-M   'P 1'
#
loop_
_entity.id
_entity.type
_entity.pdbx_description
1 polymer ?
#
loop_
_entity_poly.entity_id
_entity_poly.type
_entity_poly.pdbx_seq_one_letter_code
_entity_poly.pdbx_strand_id
1 'polypeptide(L)'
;MGRHTFTIGHLERSHDDNSLRRAMAARLDRAMQRANVSSAKAAKWVEVSEDDVQFWRRGITVPPLHAFNRIASALDVDVHWLCTGQAQAAQASR
;
A
#
# COMPACT_ATOMS: atom_id res chain seq x y z
N MET A 1 -30.62 22.70 22.36
CA MET A 1 -29.87 22.88 21.10
C MET A 1 -28.72 21.87 21.08
N GLY A 2 -28.93 20.69 20.50
CA GLY A 2 -27.91 19.63 20.44
C GLY A 2 -27.00 19.84 19.23
N ARG A 3 -25.74 20.20 19.45
CA ARG A 3 -24.73 20.35 18.40
C ARG A 3 -23.68 19.26 18.56
N HIS A 4 -23.72 18.30 17.63
CA HIS A 4 -22.58 17.63 16.99
C HIS A 4 -21.48 17.08 17.91
N THR A 5 -21.64 15.82 18.34
CA THR A 5 -20.55 14.93 18.78
C THR A 5 -20.06 13.98 17.67
N PHE A 6 -20.55 14.12 16.44
CA PHE A 6 -20.20 13.23 15.31
C PHE A 6 -18.85 13.53 14.63
N THR A 7 -18.14 14.58 15.02
CA THR A 7 -16.93 15.03 14.30
C THR A 7 -15.64 14.35 14.75
N ILE A 8 -15.54 13.84 15.98
CA ILE A 8 -14.27 13.32 16.53
C ILE A 8 -13.96 11.93 15.96
N GLY A 9 -14.93 11.00 15.93
CA GLY A 9 -14.70 9.64 15.42
C GLY A 9 -14.38 9.58 13.93
N HIS A 10 -14.82 10.56 13.13
CA HIS A 10 -14.44 10.62 11.71
C HIS A 10 -12.98 11.08 11.52
N LEU A 11 -12.47 11.95 12.40
CA LEU A 11 -11.09 12.42 12.36
C LEU A 11 -10.11 11.31 12.76
N GLU A 12 -10.43 10.54 13.80
CA GLU A 12 -9.62 9.38 14.21
C GLU A 12 -9.55 8.33 13.10
N ARG A 13 -10.70 7.96 12.51
CA ARG A 13 -10.74 7.05 11.35
C ARG A 13 -9.91 7.58 10.18
N SER A 14 -10.00 8.89 9.88
CA SER A 14 -9.22 9.53 8.81
C SER A 14 -7.71 9.48 9.07
N HIS A 15 -7.29 9.58 10.34
CA HIS A 15 -5.89 9.46 10.74
C HIS A 15 -5.38 8.02 10.61
N ASP A 16 -6.17 7.04 11.05
CA ASP A 16 -5.84 5.62 10.91
C ASP A 16 -5.74 5.22 9.43
N ASP A 17 -6.71 5.63 8.61
CA ASP A 17 -6.70 5.43 7.16
C ASP A 17 -5.43 6.04 6.51
N ASN A 18 -5.04 7.25 6.92
CA ASN A 18 -3.83 7.90 6.41
C ASN A 18 -2.56 7.16 6.85
N SER A 19 -2.50 6.70 8.10
CA SER A 19 -1.37 5.91 8.61
C SER A 19 -1.21 4.58 7.87
N LEU A 20 -2.33 3.90 7.57
CA LEU A 20 -2.37 2.65 6.82
C LEU A 20 -1.89 2.86 5.38
N ARG A 21 -2.39 3.90 4.71
CA ARG A 21 -1.96 4.27 3.35
C ARG A 21 -0.46 4.53 3.29
N ARG A 22 0.07 5.29 4.24
CA ARG A 22 1.52 5.56 4.36
C ARG A 22 2.32 4.29 4.64
N ALA A 23 1.81 3.39 5.47
CA ALA A 23 2.49 2.13 5.77
C ALA A 23 2.53 1.21 4.53
N MET A 24 1.43 1.10 3.77
CA MET A 24 1.39 0.37 2.50
C MET A 24 2.37 0.97 1.48
N ALA A 25 2.36 2.30 1.33
CA ALA A 25 3.26 3.02 0.45
C ALA A 25 4.73 2.76 0.77
N ALA A 26 5.10 2.83 2.05
CA ALA A 26 6.47 2.56 2.51
C ALA A 26 6.90 1.10 2.24
N ARG A 27 5.98 0.14 2.30
CA ARG A 27 6.27 -1.27 1.97
C ARG A 27 6.44 -1.48 0.49
N LEU A 28 5.54 -0.92 -0.33
CA LEU A 28 5.65 -0.93 -1.77
C LEU A 28 6.99 -0.33 -2.21
N ASP A 29 7.33 0.83 -1.66
CA ASP A 29 8.58 1.53 -1.95
C ASP A 29 9.80 0.67 -1.60
N ARG A 30 9.84 0.08 -0.40
CA ARG A 30 10.93 -0.83 0.00
C ARG A 30 11.02 -2.08 -0.87
N ALA A 31 9.90 -2.67 -1.25
CA ALA A 31 9.87 -3.85 -2.12
C ALA A 31 10.43 -3.52 -3.51
N MET A 32 10.04 -2.38 -4.08
CA MET A 32 10.55 -1.90 -5.36
C MET A 32 12.04 -1.56 -5.28
N GLN A 33 12.50 -0.90 -4.21
CA GLN A 33 13.92 -0.61 -3.98
C GLN A 33 14.74 -1.90 -3.89
N ARG A 34 14.27 -2.89 -3.12
CA ARG A 34 14.96 -4.18 -2.95
C ARG A 34 15.08 -4.96 -4.27
N ALA A 35 14.06 -4.89 -5.12
CA ALA A 35 14.07 -5.51 -6.44
C ALA A 35 14.77 -4.67 -7.52
N ASN A 36 15.29 -3.48 -7.17
CA ASN A 36 15.86 -2.50 -8.10
C ASN A 36 14.91 -2.13 -9.25
N VAL A 37 13.63 -1.91 -8.92
CA VAL A 37 12.55 -1.61 -9.87
C VAL A 37 12.20 -0.12 -9.80
N SER A 38 12.23 0.55 -10.95
CA SER A 38 11.81 1.94 -11.08
C SER A 38 10.28 2.07 -11.15
N SER A 39 9.75 3.27 -10.84
CA SER A 39 8.32 3.58 -10.97
C SER A 39 7.83 3.34 -12.40
N ALA A 40 8.58 3.80 -13.41
CA ALA A 40 8.29 3.52 -14.83
C ALA A 40 8.17 2.01 -15.15
N LYS A 41 9.01 1.16 -14.54
CA LYS A 41 8.97 -0.30 -14.79
C LYS A 41 7.74 -0.93 -14.14
N ALA A 42 7.40 -0.54 -12.91
CA ALA A 42 6.19 -1.00 -12.25
C ALA A 42 4.92 -0.52 -12.97
N ALA A 43 4.93 0.72 -13.48
CA ALA A 43 3.82 1.28 -14.25
C ALA A 43 3.51 0.44 -15.50
N LYS A 44 4.56 -0.05 -16.20
CA LYS A 44 4.41 -0.96 -17.34
C LYS A 44 3.79 -2.32 -16.99
N TRP A 45 3.98 -2.82 -15.77
CA TRP A 45 3.41 -4.11 -15.36
C TRP A 45 1.90 -4.08 -15.16
N VAL A 46 1.38 -2.90 -14.82
CA VAL A 46 -0.02 -2.68 -14.45
C VAL A 46 -0.76 -1.72 -15.39
N GLU A 47 -0.09 -1.29 -16.47
CA GLU A 47 -0.66 -0.45 -17.54
C GLU A 47 -1.24 0.89 -17.02
N VAL A 48 -0.51 1.53 -16.11
CA VAL A 48 -0.84 2.86 -15.54
C VAL A 48 0.26 3.88 -15.82
N SER A 49 0.04 5.13 -15.43
CA SER A 49 1.04 6.19 -15.56
C SER A 49 2.12 6.07 -14.48
N GLU A 50 3.33 6.54 -14.77
CA GLU A 50 4.40 6.57 -13.77
C GLU A 50 4.02 7.43 -12.55
N ASP A 51 3.29 8.52 -12.77
CA ASP A 51 2.76 9.37 -11.71
C ASP A 51 1.84 8.61 -10.74
N ASP A 52 0.99 7.72 -11.24
CA ASP A 52 0.13 6.86 -10.39
C ASP A 52 0.98 6.04 -9.43
N VAL A 53 2.03 5.41 -9.94
CA VAL A 53 2.97 4.63 -9.13
C VAL A 53 3.71 5.52 -8.12
N GLN A 54 4.09 6.75 -8.51
CA GLN A 54 4.69 7.70 -7.57
C GLN A 54 3.72 8.12 -6.46
N PHE A 55 2.45 8.34 -6.77
CA PHE A 55 1.43 8.65 -5.77
C PHE A 55 1.23 7.48 -4.79
N TRP A 56 1.26 6.24 -5.30
CA TRP A 56 1.20 5.04 -4.46
C TRP A 56 2.41 4.93 -3.54
N ARG A 57 3.63 5.13 -4.06
CA ARG A 57 4.87 5.11 -3.27
C ARG A 57 4.93 6.21 -2.20
N ARG A 58 4.24 7.33 -2.42
CA ARG A 58 4.12 8.44 -1.46
C ARG A 58 2.92 8.30 -0.50
N GLY A 59 2.05 7.31 -0.70
CA GLY A 59 0.85 7.09 0.11
C GLY A 59 -0.24 8.13 -0.09
N ILE A 60 -0.22 8.82 -1.25
CA ILE A 60 -1.23 9.82 -1.62
C ILE A 60 -2.51 9.11 -2.08
N THR A 61 -2.35 8.09 -2.93
CA THR A 61 -3.44 7.23 -3.42
C THR A 61 -3.13 5.77 -3.11
N VAL A 62 -4.17 4.94 -3.11
CA VAL A 62 -4.04 3.49 -2.92
C VAL A 62 -4.14 2.83 -4.30
N PRO A 63 -3.23 1.91 -4.66
CA PRO A 63 -3.37 1.18 -5.91
C PRO A 63 -4.62 0.30 -5.88
N PRO A 64 -5.30 0.11 -7.01
CA PRO A 64 -6.36 -0.88 -7.10
C PRO A 64 -5.81 -2.30 -6.88
N LEU A 65 -6.65 -3.21 -6.38
CA LEU A 65 -6.23 -4.57 -6.00
C LEU A 65 -5.54 -5.34 -7.13
N HIS A 66 -5.99 -5.16 -8.38
CA HIS A 66 -5.36 -5.80 -9.54
C HIS A 66 -3.91 -5.33 -9.76
N ALA A 67 -3.64 -4.03 -9.57
CA ALA A 67 -2.30 -3.47 -9.69
C ALA A 67 -1.41 -3.97 -8.53
N PHE A 68 -1.96 -4.04 -7.33
CA PHE A 68 -1.30 -4.60 -6.16
C PHE A 68 -0.85 -6.05 -6.39
N ASN A 69 -1.77 -6.91 -6.87
CA ASN A 69 -1.47 -8.30 -7.19
C ASN A 69 -0.41 -8.47 -8.29
N ARG A 70 -0.53 -7.68 -9.37
CA ARG A 70 0.44 -7.70 -10.48
C ARG A 70 1.83 -7.29 -10.01
N ILE A 71 1.95 -6.20 -9.23
CA ILE A 71 3.23 -5.74 -8.70
C ILE A 71 3.79 -6.75 -7.71
N ALA A 72 2.96 -7.28 -6.80
CA ALA A 72 3.38 -8.29 -5.84
C ALA A 72 3.93 -9.54 -6.54
N SER A 73 3.21 -10.04 -7.56
CA SER A 73 3.66 -11.17 -8.38
C SER A 73 4.94 -10.87 -9.15
N ALA A 74 5.09 -9.66 -9.71
CA ALA A 74 6.29 -9.27 -10.46
C ALA A 74 7.53 -9.06 -9.56
N LEU A 75 7.32 -8.71 -8.29
CA LEU A 75 8.37 -8.52 -7.29
C LEU A 75 8.67 -9.80 -6.49
N ASP A 76 7.95 -10.90 -6.74
CA ASP A 76 7.99 -12.14 -5.95
C ASP A 76 7.79 -11.88 -4.44
N VAL A 77 6.81 -11.01 -4.12
CA VAL A 77 6.44 -10.68 -2.74
C VAL A 77 4.99 -11.04 -2.48
N ASP A 78 4.72 -11.43 -1.24
CA ASP A 78 3.36 -11.75 -0.81
C ASP A 78 2.48 -10.48 -0.77
N VAL A 79 1.31 -10.55 -1.41
CA VAL A 79 0.36 -9.43 -1.47
C VAL A 79 -0.18 -9.10 -0.07
N HIS A 80 -0.37 -10.12 0.78
CA HIS A 80 -0.82 -9.96 2.15
C HIS A 80 0.19 -9.19 3.00
N TRP A 81 1.49 -9.49 2.87
CA TRP A 81 2.57 -8.72 3.47
C TRP A 81 2.59 -7.27 2.95
N LEU A 82 2.35 -7.06 1.66
CA LEU A 82 2.37 -5.71 1.08
C LEU A 82 1.21 -4.85 1.62
N CYS A 83 0.03 -5.47 1.85
CA CYS A 83 -1.14 -4.80 2.45
C CYS A 83 -0.98 -4.59 3.97
N THR A 84 -0.64 -5.64 4.72
CA THR A 84 -0.72 -5.66 6.19
C THR A 84 0.62 -5.44 6.89
N GLY A 85 1.74 -5.67 6.19
CA GLY A 85 3.07 -5.72 6.77
C GLY A 85 3.33 -6.94 7.64
N GLN A 86 2.34 -7.81 7.83
CA GLN A 86 2.53 -9.09 8.47
C GLN A 86 3.10 -10.02 7.41
N ALA A 87 4.34 -10.48 7.60
CA ALA A 87 4.74 -11.66 6.85
C ALA A 87 3.77 -12.75 7.27
N GLN A 88 3.19 -13.49 6.31
CA GLN A 88 2.45 -14.70 6.65
C GLN A 88 3.36 -15.45 7.61
N ALA A 89 2.97 -15.52 8.90
CA ALA A 89 3.76 -16.21 9.88
C ALA A 89 3.79 -17.63 9.35
N ALA A 90 4.91 -18.02 8.72
CA ALA A 90 5.19 -19.39 8.41
C ALA A 90 4.93 -20.08 9.74
N GLN A 91 3.89 -20.89 9.78
CA GLN A 91 3.44 -21.56 10.99
C GLN A 91 4.61 -22.41 11.43
N ALA A 92 5.46 -21.86 12.29
CA ALA A 92 6.49 -22.57 12.99
C ALA A 92 5.77 -23.25 14.14
N SER A 93 5.00 -24.28 13.80
CA SER A 93 4.65 -25.34 14.72
C SER A 93 5.97 -25.99 15.16
N ARG A 94 6.36 -25.70 16.40
CA ARG A 94 7.28 -26.51 17.20
C ARG A 94 6.67 -26.71 18.56
#